data_AF-A0A023FEZ9-F1
#
_entry.id   AF-A0A023FEZ9-F1
#
_cell.length_a   1.000
_cell.length_b   1.000
_cell.length_c   1.000
_cell.angle_alpha   90.00
_cell.angle_beta   90.00
_cell.angle_gamma   90.00
#
_symmetry.space_group_name_H-M   'P 1'
#
loop_
_entity.id
_entity.type
_entity.pdbx_description
1 polymer ?
#
loop_
_entity_poly.entity_id
_entity_poly.type
_entity_poly.pdbx_seq_one_letter_code
_entity_poly.pdbx_strand_id
1 'polypeptide(L)'
;SMLRAMFSGRMEVLTDSEGWILIDRCGKHFGTILNFLRDGSVPLPESTREIAEMLAEAKYYLIQALVESCEAALQKKESWQEPTCRVPLITNEKEGNLLISTSTKPLVKLLINRHNNKYSYTSTSDDNLLKNVEMFDRLSLRFCSRVLFIKDVIGSNEICCWTFYGHGKKWLRF
;
A
#
# COMPACT_ATOMS: atom_id res chain seq x y z
N SER A 1 -4.10 -20.05 28.74
CA SER A 1 -5.05 -18.93 28.84
C SER A 1 -5.51 -18.76 30.28
N MET A 2 -5.77 -17.51 30.67
CA MET A 2 -6.29 -17.10 31.97
C MET A 2 -7.60 -17.81 32.31
N LEU A 3 -8.53 -17.90 31.34
CA LEU A 3 -9.82 -18.56 31.53
C LEU A 3 -9.66 -20.04 31.94
N ARG A 4 -8.70 -20.77 31.38
CA ARG A 4 -8.42 -22.15 31.82
C ARG A 4 -7.97 -22.21 33.28
N ALA A 5 -7.21 -21.22 33.76
CA ALA A 5 -6.78 -21.15 35.16
C ALA A 5 -7.97 -20.84 36.09
N MET A 6 -8.86 -19.92 35.70
CA MET A 6 -10.11 -19.60 36.39
C MET A 6 -10.98 -20.84 36.61
N PHE A 7 -11.27 -21.58 35.54
CA PHE A 7 -12.16 -22.74 35.59
C PHE A 7 -11.50 -24.05 36.04
N SER A 8 -10.19 -24.04 36.33
CA SER A 8 -9.49 -25.21 36.91
C SER A 8 -9.26 -25.08 38.42
N GLY A 9 -9.79 -24.04 39.06
CA GLY A 9 -9.60 -23.77 40.49
C GLY A 9 -8.19 -23.29 40.85
N ARG A 10 -7.35 -22.96 39.85
CA ARG A 10 -5.97 -22.49 40.05
C ARG A 10 -5.88 -20.98 40.24
N MET A 11 -7.00 -20.28 40.13
CA MET A 11 -7.08 -18.83 40.19
C MET A 11 -8.37 -18.46 40.93
N GLU A 12 -8.27 -17.54 41.88
CA GLU A 12 -9.45 -17.00 42.55
C GLU A 12 -10.29 -16.18 41.56
N VAL A 13 -11.60 -16.35 41.65
CA VAL A 13 -12.57 -15.65 40.81
C VAL A 13 -13.63 -15.02 41.70
N LEU A 14 -14.05 -13.81 41.33
CA LEU A 14 -15.17 -13.15 41.99
C LEU A 14 -16.47 -13.69 41.40
N THR A 15 -17.38 -14.14 42.28
CA THR A 15 -18.72 -14.60 41.89
C THR A 15 -19.79 -13.79 42.61
N ASP A 16 -20.89 -13.52 41.92
CA ASP A 16 -22.07 -12.92 42.54
C ASP A 16 -22.93 -13.96 43.29
N SER A 17 -24.06 -13.51 43.86
CA SER A 17 -24.99 -14.37 44.60
C SER A 17 -25.70 -15.43 43.74
N GLU A 18 -25.71 -15.25 42.42
CA GLU A 18 -26.30 -16.19 41.47
C GLU A 18 -25.24 -17.16 40.89
N GLY A 19 -23.96 -16.96 41.24
CA GLY A 19 -22.85 -17.80 40.81
C GLY A 19 -22.21 -17.38 39.49
N TRP A 20 -22.53 -16.20 38.95
CA TRP A 20 -21.86 -15.67 37.77
C TRP A 20 -20.45 -15.18 38.10
N ILE A 21 -19.50 -15.48 37.22
CA ILE A 21 -18.13 -15.00 37.35
C ILE A 21 -18.03 -13.57 36.82
N LEU A 22 -17.52 -12.67 37.67
CA LEU A 22 -17.31 -11.27 37.34
C LEU A 22 -15.93 -11.07 36.71
N ILE A 23 -15.91 -10.47 35.53
CA ILE A 23 -14.69 -10.06 34.82
C ILE A 23 -14.79 -8.57 34.54
N ASP A 24 -13.89 -7.78 35.11
CA ASP A 24 -13.84 -6.32 34.94
C ASP A 24 -13.17 -5.94 33.60
N ARG A 25 -13.82 -6.33 32.50
CA ARG A 25 -13.40 -6.04 31.12
C ARG A 25 -14.59 -5.73 30.23
N CYS A 26 -14.33 -5.04 29.12
CA CYS A 26 -15.35 -4.77 28.13
C CYS A 26 -15.78 -6.05 27.40
N GLY A 27 -17.06 -6.40 27.48
CA GLY A 27 -17.61 -7.60 26.85
C GLY A 27 -17.66 -7.59 25.32
N LYS A 28 -17.33 -6.46 24.66
CA LYS A 28 -17.46 -6.28 23.20
C LYS A 28 -16.84 -7.43 22.39
N HIS A 29 -15.61 -7.82 22.72
CA HIS A 29 -14.85 -8.84 21.99
C HIS A 29 -14.86 -10.22 22.67
N PHE A 30 -15.56 -10.36 23.80
CA PHE A 30 -15.54 -11.58 24.59
C PHE A 30 -16.14 -12.77 23.84
N GLY A 31 -17.19 -12.55 23.03
CA GLY A 31 -17.75 -13.60 22.16
C GLY A 31 -16.71 -14.16 21.19
N THR A 32 -15.90 -13.30 20.59
CA THR A 32 -14.81 -13.71 19.67
C THR A 32 -13.73 -14.50 20.41
N ILE A 33 -13.39 -14.09 21.63
CA ILE A 33 -12.45 -14.83 22.50
C ILE A 33 -12.97 -16.25 22.77
N LEU A 34 -14.27 -16.39 23.08
CA LEU A 34 -14.89 -17.70 23.29
C LEU A 34 -14.89 -18.55 22.02
N ASN A 35 -15.20 -17.97 20.86
CA ASN A 35 -15.16 -18.67 19.58
C ASN A 35 -13.75 -19.18 19.26
N PHE A 36 -12.72 -18.35 19.47
CA PHE A 36 -11.33 -18.78 19.30
C PHE A 36 -10.97 -19.96 20.22
N LEU A 37 -11.44 -19.95 21.47
CA LEU A 37 -11.18 -21.06 22.40
C LEU A 37 -11.92 -22.36 22.02
N ARG A 38 -13.03 -22.27 21.29
CA ARG A 38 -13.79 -23.43 20.79
C ARG A 38 -13.18 -24.00 19.53
N ASP A 39 -12.89 -23.14 18.55
CA ASP A 39 -12.54 -23.53 17.19
C ASP A 39 -11.03 -23.50 16.92
N GLY A 40 -10.24 -22.93 17.83
CA GLY A 40 -8.79 -22.73 17.68
C GLY A 40 -8.42 -21.64 16.67
N SER A 41 -9.40 -21.01 16.02
CA SER A 41 -9.22 -19.93 15.05
C SER A 41 -10.47 -19.04 15.01
N VAL A 42 -10.33 -17.82 14.52
CA VAL A 42 -11.45 -16.88 14.37
C VAL A 42 -11.15 -15.89 13.25
N PRO A 43 -12.14 -15.48 12.43
CA PRO A 43 -11.92 -14.41 11.47
C PRO A 43 -11.62 -13.10 12.22
N LEU A 44 -10.52 -12.45 11.86
CA LEU A 44 -10.12 -11.17 12.44
C LEU A 44 -10.89 -10.00 11.79
N PRO A 45 -11.15 -8.91 12.53
CA PRO A 45 -11.83 -7.74 11.99
C PRO A 45 -11.05 -7.02 10.88
N GLU A 46 -11.77 -6.28 10.02
CA GLU A 46 -11.15 -5.48 8.95
C GLU A 46 -10.62 -4.12 9.42
N SER A 47 -11.03 -3.63 10.59
CA SER A 47 -10.55 -2.34 11.11
C SER A 47 -9.28 -2.52 11.93
N THR A 48 -8.25 -1.72 11.67
CA THR A 48 -7.01 -1.69 12.48
C THR A 48 -7.31 -1.41 13.96
N ARG A 49 -8.29 -0.53 14.22
CA ARG A 49 -8.75 -0.22 15.58
C ARG A 49 -9.33 -1.45 16.26
N GLU A 50 -10.19 -2.20 15.58
CA GLU A 50 -10.83 -3.38 16.17
C GLU A 50 -9.85 -4.53 16.39
N ILE A 51 -8.87 -4.71 15.50
CA ILE A 51 -7.78 -5.66 15.72
C ILE A 51 -6.96 -5.25 16.96
N ALA A 52 -6.67 -3.97 17.15
CA ALA A 52 -5.95 -3.49 18.32
C ALA A 52 -6.75 -3.68 19.63
N GLU A 53 -8.06 -3.42 19.61
CA GLU A 53 -8.95 -3.72 20.74
C GLU A 53 -8.96 -5.23 21.07
N MET A 54 -9.06 -6.09 20.05
CA MET A 54 -9.03 -7.55 20.21
C MET A 54 -7.68 -8.06 20.72
N LEU A 55 -6.57 -7.47 20.25
CA LEU A 55 -5.23 -7.75 20.73
C LEU A 55 -5.09 -7.46 22.23
N ALA A 56 -5.68 -6.36 22.72
CA ALA A 56 -5.66 -6.03 24.14
C ALA A 56 -6.40 -7.08 24.98
N GLU A 57 -7.56 -7.56 24.52
CA GLU A 57 -8.28 -8.65 25.20
C GLU A 57 -7.53 -9.99 25.11
N ALA A 58 -6.97 -10.33 23.95
CA ALA A 58 -6.19 -11.55 23.77
C ALA A 58 -4.96 -11.60 24.70
N LYS A 59 -4.29 -10.45 24.89
CA LYS A 59 -3.20 -10.29 25.87
C LYS A 59 -3.71 -10.45 27.30
N TYR A 60 -4.82 -9.81 27.65
CA TYR A 60 -5.42 -9.93 28.97
C TYR A 60 -5.78 -11.38 29.33
N TYR A 61 -6.47 -12.10 28.43
CA TYR A 61 -6.85 -13.50 28.64
C TYR A 61 -5.71 -14.50 28.41
N LEU A 62 -4.49 -14.04 28.12
CA LEU A 62 -3.29 -14.86 27.89
C LEU A 62 -3.50 -15.94 26.81
N ILE A 63 -4.04 -15.53 25.65
CA ILE A 63 -4.29 -16.40 24.49
C ILE A 63 -3.24 -16.13 23.42
N GLN A 64 -2.08 -16.74 23.60
CA GLN A 64 -0.87 -16.46 22.79
C GLN A 64 -1.09 -16.61 21.28
N ALA A 65 -1.76 -17.67 20.83
CA ALA A 65 -2.01 -17.89 19.40
C ALA A 65 -2.89 -16.79 18.77
N LEU A 66 -3.82 -16.20 19.54
CA LEU A 66 -4.64 -15.08 19.06
C LEU A 66 -3.86 -13.77 19.08
N VAL A 67 -2.97 -13.56 20.08
CA VAL A 67 -2.04 -12.44 20.11
C VAL A 67 -1.18 -12.42 18.85
N GLU A 68 -0.56 -13.55 18.52
CA GLU A 68 0.27 -13.71 17.31
C GLU A 68 -0.53 -13.43 16.04
N SER A 69 -1.76 -13.93 15.96
CA SER A 69 -2.65 -13.71 14.81
C SER A 69 -2.98 -12.23 14.63
N CYS A 70 -3.30 -11.52 15.71
CA CYS A 70 -3.60 -10.09 15.68
C CYS A 70 -2.36 -9.24 15.33
N GLU A 71 -1.19 -9.54 15.90
CA GLU A 71 0.06 -8.83 15.61
C GLU A 71 0.49 -9.02 14.15
N ALA A 72 0.37 -10.23 13.61
CA ALA A 72 0.62 -10.51 12.20
C ALA A 72 -0.34 -9.72 11.28
N ALA A 73 -1.63 -9.62 11.65
CA ALA A 73 -2.60 -8.86 10.89
C ALA A 73 -2.31 -7.34 10.89
N LEU A 74 -1.84 -6.80 12.02
CA LEU A 74 -1.43 -5.39 12.12
C LEU A 74 -0.17 -5.11 11.28
N GLN A 75 0.86 -5.95 11.36
CA GLN A 75 2.08 -5.81 10.55
C GLN A 75 1.79 -5.93 9.05
N LYS A 76 0.91 -6.85 8.66
CA LYS A 76 0.48 -6.98 7.26
C LYS A 76 -0.16 -5.68 6.78
N LYS A 77 -0.96 -4.99 7.60
CA LYS A 77 -1.57 -3.72 7.23
C LYS A 77 -0.61 -2.56 7.16
N GLU A 78 0.38 -2.49 8.04
CA GLU A 78 1.44 -1.48 7.96
C GLU A 78 2.30 -1.65 6.69
N SER A 79 2.47 -2.88 6.21
CA SER A 79 3.18 -3.18 4.95
C SER A 79 2.34 -2.97 3.69
N TRP A 80 1.01 -2.91 3.77
CA TRP A 80 0.14 -2.40 2.69
C TRP A 80 0.21 -0.87 2.62
N GLN A 81 1.40 -0.33 2.33
CA GLN A 81 1.49 1.02 1.79
C GLN A 81 0.99 0.98 0.36
N GLU A 82 0.10 1.91 -0.01
CA GLU A 82 -0.23 2.12 -1.41
C GLU A 82 1.08 2.34 -2.21
N PRO A 83 1.24 1.67 -3.37
CA PRO A 83 2.44 1.84 -4.17
C PRO A 83 2.57 3.32 -4.54
N THR A 84 3.60 3.98 -4.01
CA THR A 84 3.84 5.39 -4.34
C THR A 84 4.28 5.47 -5.80
N CYS A 85 3.48 6.11 -6.64
CA CYS A 85 3.85 6.35 -8.03
C CYS A 85 5.03 7.33 -8.07
N ARG A 86 6.24 6.82 -8.37
CA ARG A 86 7.44 7.64 -8.56
C ARG A 86 7.75 7.75 -10.04
N VAL A 87 7.77 8.98 -10.54
CA VAL A 87 8.13 9.31 -11.92
C VAL A 87 9.43 10.13 -11.90
N PRO A 88 10.58 9.53 -12.23
CA PRO A 88 11.85 10.25 -12.37
C PRO A 88 11.79 11.33 -13.46
N LEU A 89 12.42 12.48 -13.20
CA LEU A 89 12.63 13.56 -14.16
C LEU A 89 14.08 13.54 -14.64
N ILE A 90 14.28 13.19 -15.89
CA ILE A 90 15.60 13.03 -16.52
C ILE A 90 16.10 14.39 -16.99
N THR A 91 17.25 14.79 -16.45
CA THR A 91 17.92 16.07 -16.77
C THR A 91 19.26 15.87 -17.47
N ASN A 92 19.77 14.64 -17.49
CA ASN A 92 20.97 14.26 -18.21
C ASN A 92 20.76 12.94 -18.98
N GLU A 93 21.37 12.82 -20.15
CA GLU A 93 21.13 11.68 -21.06
C GLU A 93 21.66 10.35 -20.48
N LYS A 94 22.75 10.41 -19.69
CA LYS A 94 23.35 9.25 -19.05
C LYS A 94 22.40 8.57 -18.07
N GLU A 95 21.69 9.33 -17.25
CA GLU A 95 20.68 8.84 -16.31
C GLU A 95 19.52 8.18 -17.05
N GLY A 96 19.04 8.80 -18.14
CA GLY A 96 18.00 8.23 -18.98
C GLY A 96 18.41 6.86 -19.57
N ASN A 97 19.61 6.78 -20.14
CA ASN A 97 20.14 5.55 -20.71
C ASN A 97 20.39 4.46 -19.65
N LEU A 98 20.81 4.85 -18.45
CA LEU A 98 20.96 3.92 -17.34
C LEU A 98 19.61 3.34 -16.91
N LEU A 99 18.58 4.17 -16.75
CA LEU A 99 17.23 3.71 -16.38
C LEU A 99 16.62 2.80 -17.46
N ILE A 100 16.84 3.12 -18.74
CA ILE A 100 16.37 2.28 -19.85
C ILE A 100 17.08 0.92 -19.84
N SER A 101 18.41 0.90 -19.67
CA SER A 101 19.20 -0.34 -19.76
C SER A 101 19.04 -1.25 -18.54
N THR A 102 18.84 -0.68 -17.35
CA THR A 102 18.71 -1.44 -16.08
C THR A 102 17.28 -1.85 -15.75
N SER A 103 16.27 -1.21 -16.37
CA SER A 103 14.86 -1.52 -16.07
C SER A 103 14.47 -2.91 -16.52
N THR A 104 13.97 -3.72 -15.59
CA THR A 104 13.32 -5.01 -15.84
C THR A 104 11.85 -4.86 -16.25
N LYS A 105 11.26 -3.68 -16.00
CA LYS A 105 9.88 -3.35 -16.38
C LYS A 105 9.84 -2.70 -17.76
N PRO A 106 8.74 -2.85 -18.52
CA PRO A 106 8.48 -1.96 -19.66
C PRO A 106 8.49 -0.50 -19.19
N LEU A 107 9.00 0.39 -20.04
CA LEU A 107 9.23 1.79 -19.69
C LEU A 107 8.51 2.71 -20.69
N VAL A 108 7.82 3.71 -20.16
CA VAL A 108 7.21 4.81 -20.91
C VAL A 108 7.97 6.09 -20.59
N LYS A 109 8.53 6.71 -21.63
CA LYS A 109 9.21 8.00 -21.55
C LYS A 109 8.35 9.07 -22.20
N LEU A 110 8.07 10.14 -21.47
CA LEU A 110 7.48 11.36 -22.01
C LEU A 110 8.55 12.43 -22.11
N LEU A 111 8.95 12.77 -23.32
CA LEU A 111 9.75 13.95 -23.59
C LEU A 111 8.84 15.18 -23.53
N ILE A 112 9.23 16.18 -22.73
CA ILE A 112 8.59 17.49 -22.66
C ILE A 112 9.67 18.54 -22.87
N ASN A 113 9.62 19.22 -24.00
CA ASN A 113 10.57 20.28 -24.28
C ASN A 113 10.13 21.57 -23.57
N ARG A 114 10.87 21.91 -22.52
CA ARG A 114 10.68 23.15 -21.74
C ARG A 114 11.56 24.30 -22.24
N HIS A 115 12.49 24.01 -23.14
CA HIS A 115 13.53 24.95 -23.61
C HIS A 115 13.13 25.64 -24.92
N ASN A 116 12.28 25.03 -25.74
CA ASN A 116 11.68 25.72 -26.88
C ASN A 116 10.79 26.84 -26.35
N ASN A 117 10.94 28.01 -26.95
CA ASN A 117 10.35 29.24 -26.46
C ASN A 117 8.83 29.08 -26.43
N LYS A 118 8.22 28.94 -25.24
CA LYS A 118 6.78 28.68 -25.04
C LYS A 118 5.89 29.62 -25.87
N TYR A 119 6.37 30.82 -26.14
CA TYR A 119 5.72 31.83 -26.99
C TYR A 119 5.68 31.50 -28.50
N SER A 120 6.32 30.42 -28.93
CA SER A 120 6.30 29.92 -30.31
C SER A 120 5.20 28.88 -30.53
N TYR A 121 4.50 28.46 -29.46
CA TYR A 121 3.41 27.49 -29.55
C TYR A 121 2.11 28.18 -29.95
N THR A 122 1.36 27.53 -30.83
CA THR A 122 -0.05 27.87 -31.04
C THR A 122 -0.86 27.45 -29.80
N SER A 123 -2.03 28.07 -29.59
CA SER A 123 -2.96 27.65 -28.53
C SER A 123 -3.29 26.15 -28.60
N THR A 124 -3.49 25.62 -29.80
CA THR A 124 -3.73 24.20 -30.04
C THR A 124 -2.55 23.31 -29.62
N SER A 125 -1.32 23.76 -29.84
CA SER A 125 -0.11 23.03 -29.41
C SER A 125 0.02 22.99 -27.89
N ASP A 126 -0.27 24.09 -27.20
CA ASP A 126 -0.25 24.16 -25.73
C ASP A 126 -1.34 23.27 -25.10
N ASP A 127 -2.57 23.32 -25.61
CA ASP A 127 -3.67 22.45 -25.19
C ASP A 127 -3.33 20.97 -25.36
N ASN A 128 -2.74 20.61 -26.50
CA ASN A 128 -2.33 19.24 -26.77
C ASN A 128 -1.19 18.80 -25.84
N LEU A 129 -0.23 19.67 -25.53
CA LEU A 129 0.82 19.37 -24.57
C LEU A 129 0.23 19.09 -23.18
N LEU A 130 -0.69 19.93 -22.70
CA LEU A 130 -1.35 19.75 -21.40
C LEU A 130 -2.13 18.43 -21.34
N LYS A 131 -2.88 18.08 -22.40
CA LYS A 131 -3.58 16.79 -22.50
C LYS A 131 -2.62 15.59 -22.43
N ASN A 132 -1.46 15.69 -23.06
CA ASN A 132 -0.45 14.62 -23.01
C ASN A 132 0.15 14.48 -21.60
N VAL A 133 0.44 15.60 -20.93
CA VAL A 133 0.92 15.59 -19.53
C VAL A 133 -0.12 14.97 -18.61
N GLU A 134 -1.38 15.36 -18.72
CA GLU A 134 -2.48 14.80 -17.93
C GLU A 134 -2.66 13.29 -18.19
N MET A 135 -2.65 12.87 -19.46
CA MET A 135 -2.75 11.47 -19.84
C MET A 135 -1.60 10.65 -19.24
N PHE A 136 -0.38 11.19 -19.26
CA PHE A 136 0.79 10.55 -18.69
C PHE A 136 0.64 10.35 -17.18
N ASP A 137 0.21 11.39 -16.45
CA ASP A 137 0.04 11.31 -14.99
C ASP A 137 -1.07 10.30 -14.61
N ARG A 138 -2.17 10.24 -15.37
CA ARG A 138 -3.22 9.22 -15.18
C ARG A 138 -2.70 7.80 -15.41
N LEU A 139 -1.91 7.60 -16.46
CA LEU A 139 -1.32 6.30 -16.77
C LEU A 139 -0.26 5.90 -15.72
N SER A 140 0.57 6.83 -15.27
CA SER A 140 1.60 6.54 -14.28
C SER A 140 0.98 6.11 -12.96
N LEU A 141 -0.08 6.78 -12.50
CA LEU A 141 -0.82 6.37 -11.29
C LEU A 141 -1.40 4.97 -11.44
N ARG A 142 -2.07 4.68 -12.57
CA ARG A 142 -2.76 3.41 -12.79
C ARG A 142 -1.82 2.21 -12.99
N PHE A 143 -0.63 2.45 -13.55
CA PHE A 143 0.26 1.37 -14.01
C PHE A 143 1.64 1.37 -13.36
N CYS A 144 1.92 2.20 -12.34
CA CYS A 144 3.23 2.30 -11.67
C CYS A 144 3.80 0.98 -11.13
N SER A 145 2.94 0.03 -10.75
CA SER A 145 3.38 -1.29 -10.28
C SER A 145 3.99 -2.13 -11.41
N ARG A 146 3.55 -1.94 -12.66
CA ARG A 146 3.88 -2.76 -13.83
C ARG A 146 4.78 -2.09 -14.86
N VAL A 147 4.72 -0.76 -14.96
CA VAL A 147 5.42 0.04 -15.97
C VAL A 147 6.22 1.12 -15.27
N LEU A 148 7.46 1.32 -15.70
CA LEU A 148 8.29 2.44 -15.25
C LEU A 148 7.96 3.68 -16.11
N PHE A 149 7.58 4.78 -15.48
CA PHE A 149 7.28 6.03 -16.15
C PHE A 149 8.39 7.04 -15.88
N ILE A 150 8.92 7.70 -16.92
CA ILE A 150 9.94 8.75 -16.79
C ILE A 150 9.55 9.98 -17.60
N LYS A 151 9.88 11.17 -17.09
CA LYS A 151 9.76 12.45 -17.80
C LYS A 151 11.14 12.89 -18.25
N ASP A 152 11.31 13.26 -19.51
CA ASP A 152 12.58 13.69 -20.10
C ASP A 152 12.44 15.16 -20.52
N VAL A 153 13.38 16.02 -20.13
CA VAL A 153 13.35 17.47 -20.44
C VAL A 153 14.56 17.93 -21.27
N ILE A 154 15.35 16.99 -21.80
CA ILE A 154 16.62 17.28 -22.48
C ILE A 154 16.43 17.57 -23.97
N GLY A 155 15.38 17.02 -24.59
CA GLY A 155 15.16 17.12 -26.03
C GLY A 155 14.86 18.54 -26.52
N SER A 156 15.45 18.89 -27.67
CA SER A 156 15.45 20.27 -28.19
C SER A 156 14.45 20.54 -29.33
N ASN A 157 14.08 19.52 -30.12
CA ASN A 157 13.40 19.76 -31.41
C ASN A 157 11.91 19.40 -31.42
N GLU A 158 11.45 18.52 -30.53
CA GLU A 158 10.04 18.11 -30.46
C GLU A 158 9.37 18.79 -29.26
N ILE A 159 8.10 19.19 -29.38
CA ILE A 159 7.32 19.80 -28.27
C ILE A 159 7.07 18.75 -27.18
N CYS A 160 6.58 17.59 -27.60
CA CYS A 160 6.24 16.46 -26.77
C CYS A 160 6.42 15.18 -27.58
N CYS A 161 6.95 14.12 -26.96
CA CYS A 161 7.07 12.83 -27.62
C CYS A 161 6.95 11.69 -26.61
N TRP A 162 6.18 10.67 -26.98
CA TRP A 162 6.07 9.43 -26.23
C TRP A 162 7.02 8.40 -26.80
N THR A 163 7.78 7.74 -25.93
CA THR A 163 8.61 6.60 -26.34
C THR A 163 8.35 5.42 -25.42
N PHE A 164 8.13 4.26 -26.02
CA PHE A 164 7.96 3.00 -25.32
C PHE A 164 9.22 2.15 -25.46
N TYR A 165 9.68 1.59 -24.33
CA TYR A 165 10.82 0.69 -24.25
C TYR A 165 10.39 -0.63 -23.62
N GLY A 166 10.92 -1.73 -24.16
CA GLY A 166 10.74 -3.08 -23.63
C GLY A 166 12.08 -3.81 -23.65
N HIS A 167 12.46 -4.41 -22.52
CA HIS A 167 13.75 -5.09 -22.34
C HIS A 167 14.96 -4.20 -22.74
N GLY A 168 14.94 -2.93 -22.32
CA GLY A 168 16.00 -1.95 -22.63
C GLY A 168 16.10 -1.52 -24.10
N LYS A 169 15.22 -2.01 -24.98
CA LYS A 169 15.16 -1.62 -26.39
C LYS A 169 14.00 -0.67 -26.63
N LYS A 170 14.14 0.25 -27.57
CA LYS A 170 13.06 1.13 -28.03
C LYS A 170 12.13 0.37 -28.97
N TRP A 171 10.83 0.41 -28.71
CA TRP A 171 9.81 -0.30 -29.49
C TRP A 171 9.00 0.65 -30.34
N LEU A 172 8.49 1.73 -29.73
CA LEU A 172 7.57 2.67 -30.40
C LEU A 172 7.91 4.11 -30.00
N ARG A 173 7.66 5.03 -30.92
CA ARG A 173 7.75 6.47 -30.73
C ARG A 173 6.52 7.13 -31.36
N PHE A 174 5.84 7.99 -30.61
CA PHE A 174 4.67 8.76 -31.05
C PHE A 174 4.85 10.23 -30.73
#